data_AF-A0A918UC45-F1
#
_entry.id   AF-A0A918UC45-F1
#
_cell.length_a   1.000
_cell.length_b   1.000
_cell.length_c   1.000
_cell.angle_alpha   90.00
_cell.angle_beta   90.00
_cell.angle_gamma   90.00
#
_symmetry.space_group_name_H-M   'P 1'
#
loop_
_entity.id
_entity.type
_entity.pdbx_description
1 polymer ?
#
loop_
_entity_poly.entity_id
_entity_poly.type
_entity_poly.pdbx_seq_one_letter_code
_entity_poly.pdbx_strand_id
1 'polypeptide(L)'
;MVPDSDLQLQMVIKALQEAVAPGLKLDEKIAAEQLHLSIATLGMVRQHLPITRRFIRAMSRDALDLAARLDAVVATETLKAPTAALEAALADPAIENQDIEEARAALHGAISALIDGLDAADRPAVRAIVVDAMALPIERQRAWFLGSGFEADPGIIRQIGELIG
;
A
#
# COMPACT_ATOMS: atom_id res chain seq x y z
N MET A 1 -6.93 28.58 10.35
CA MET A 1 -7.82 27.43 10.10
C MET A 1 -6.97 26.37 9.42
N VAL A 2 -6.80 25.21 10.03
CA VAL A 2 -6.06 24.09 9.40
C VAL A 2 -6.98 23.48 8.35
N PRO A 3 -6.54 23.28 7.09
CA PRO A 3 -7.33 22.56 6.10
C PRO A 3 -7.64 21.14 6.57
N ASP A 4 -8.91 20.75 6.54
CA ASP A 4 -9.35 19.41 6.92
C ASP A 4 -9.78 18.62 5.67
N SER A 5 -8.91 17.71 5.24
CA SER A 5 -9.17 16.85 4.08
C SER A 5 -10.31 15.85 4.32
N ASP A 6 -10.56 15.40 5.55
CA ASP A 6 -11.70 14.52 5.85
C ASP A 6 -13.01 15.27 5.61
N LEU A 7 -13.11 16.50 6.13
CA LEU A 7 -14.27 17.36 5.92
C LEU A 7 -14.48 17.69 4.43
N GLN A 8 -13.41 17.98 3.68
CA GLN A 8 -13.49 18.23 2.24
C GLN A 8 -14.02 17.01 1.48
N LEU A 9 -13.51 15.81 1.77
CA LEU A 9 -14.00 14.57 1.18
C LEU A 9 -15.48 14.31 1.54
N GLN A 10 -15.86 14.54 2.80
CA GLN A 10 -17.24 14.40 3.25
C GLN A 10 -18.18 15.34 2.48
N MET A 11 -17.79 16.60 2.28
CA MET A 11 -18.59 17.58 1.52
C MET A 11 -18.78 17.14 0.07
N VAL A 12 -17.72 16.65 -0.59
CA VAL A 12 -17.79 16.16 -1.97
C VAL A 12 -18.71 14.94 -2.07
N ILE A 13 -18.55 13.94 -1.18
CA ILE A 13 -19.42 12.75 -1.14
C ILE A 13 -20.88 13.15 -0.99
N LYS A 14 -21.18 14.07 -0.06
CA LYS A 14 -22.54 14.57 0.17
C LYS A 14 -23.12 15.27 -1.07
N ALA A 15 -22.34 16.14 -1.72
CA ALA A 15 -22.79 16.82 -2.94
C ALA A 15 -23.09 15.83 -4.07
N LEU A 16 -22.25 14.80 -4.25
CA LEU A 16 -22.48 13.75 -5.24
C LEU A 16 -23.76 12.95 -4.94
N GLN A 17 -24.00 12.62 -3.67
CA GLN A 17 -25.18 11.84 -3.23
C GLN A 17 -26.49 12.65 -3.29
N GLU A 18 -26.47 13.89 -2.82
CA GLU A 18 -27.69 14.67 -2.58
C GLU A 18 -28.05 15.61 -3.73
N ALA A 19 -27.07 16.06 -4.52
CA ALA A 19 -27.31 17.00 -5.62
C ALA A 19 -27.12 16.35 -7.00
N VAL A 20 -26.06 15.55 -7.19
CA VAL A 20 -25.73 14.99 -8.50
C VAL A 20 -26.53 13.72 -8.79
N ALA A 21 -26.55 12.75 -7.87
CA ALA A 21 -27.23 11.47 -8.09
C ALA A 21 -28.72 11.60 -8.42
N PRO A 22 -29.52 12.48 -7.76
CA PRO A 22 -30.93 12.66 -8.10
C PRO A 22 -31.16 13.33 -9.46
N GLY A 23 -30.13 13.99 -10.02
CA GLY A 23 -30.20 14.64 -11.32
C GLY A 23 -30.02 13.68 -12.51
N LEU A 24 -29.61 12.43 -12.27
CA LEU A 24 -29.44 11.43 -13.33
C LEU A 24 -30.79 10.91 -13.82
N LYS A 25 -30.90 10.73 -15.14
CA LYS A 25 -32.09 10.14 -15.77
C LYS A 25 -32.08 8.62 -15.62
N LEU A 26 -33.26 8.01 -15.66
CA LEU A 26 -33.44 6.56 -15.48
C LEU A 26 -32.80 5.71 -16.58
N ASP A 27 -32.60 6.27 -17.77
CA ASP A 27 -31.94 5.61 -18.90
C ASP A 27 -30.41 5.71 -18.86
N GLU A 28 -29.84 6.55 -17.97
CA GLU A 28 -28.40 6.76 -17.80
C GLU A 28 -27.77 5.75 -16.82
N LYS A 29 -28.08 4.45 -17.00
CA LYS A 29 -27.67 3.38 -16.06
C LYS A 29 -26.16 3.32 -15.82
N ILE A 30 -25.37 3.42 -16.89
CA ILE A 30 -23.90 3.41 -16.79
C ILE A 30 -23.42 4.61 -15.98
N ALA A 31 -23.99 5.81 -16.20
CA ALA A 31 -23.61 7.00 -15.45
C ALA A 31 -23.95 6.84 -13.95
N ALA A 32 -25.11 6.27 -13.64
CA ALA A 32 -25.49 5.96 -12.26
C ALA A 32 -24.50 4.98 -11.63
N GLU A 33 -24.14 3.88 -12.30
CA GLU A 33 -23.16 2.92 -11.80
C GLU A 33 -21.78 3.56 -11.55
N GLN A 34 -21.28 4.34 -12.50
CA GLN A 34 -19.98 5.03 -12.35
C GLN A 34 -20.01 6.08 -11.22
N LEU A 35 -21.13 6.78 -11.02
CA LEU A 35 -21.29 7.70 -9.90
C LEU A 35 -21.25 6.98 -8.55
N HIS A 36 -21.97 5.86 -8.41
CA HIS A 36 -21.93 5.07 -7.18
C HIS A 36 -20.53 4.52 -6.89
N LEU A 37 -19.82 4.03 -7.92
CA LEU A 37 -18.43 3.59 -7.80
C LEU A 37 -17.51 4.73 -7.35
N SER A 38 -17.70 5.93 -7.89
CA SER A 38 -16.93 7.12 -7.51
C SER A 38 -17.15 7.50 -6.06
N ILE A 39 -18.41 7.50 -5.61
CA ILE A 39 -18.79 7.77 -4.21
C ILE A 39 -18.17 6.72 -3.27
N ALA A 40 -18.28 5.43 -3.62
CA ALA A 40 -17.70 4.35 -2.83
C ALA A 40 -16.18 4.48 -2.71
N THR A 41 -15.50 4.81 -3.82
CA THR A 41 -14.05 5.03 -3.85
C THR A 41 -13.63 6.21 -2.96
N LEU A 42 -14.34 7.34 -3.04
CA LEU A 42 -14.08 8.50 -2.18
C LEU A 42 -14.31 8.18 -0.69
N GLY A 43 -15.35 7.39 -0.38
CA GLY A 43 -15.61 6.90 0.97
C GLY A 43 -14.47 6.05 1.52
N MET A 44 -13.95 5.13 0.70
CA MET A 44 -12.78 4.31 1.06
C MET A 44 -11.52 5.15 1.28
N VAL A 45 -11.22 6.10 0.39
CA VAL A 45 -10.08 7.03 0.55
C VAL A 45 -10.19 7.80 1.87
N ARG A 46 -11.38 8.32 2.17
CA ARG A 46 -11.65 9.05 3.41
C ARG A 46 -11.43 8.17 4.65
N GLN A 47 -11.89 6.93 4.64
CA GLN A 47 -11.68 5.96 5.73
C GLN A 47 -10.20 5.65 5.95
N HIS A 48 -9.40 5.61 4.89
CA HIS A 48 -7.97 5.27 4.96
C HIS A 48 -7.06 6.43 5.31
N LEU A 49 -7.48 7.67 5.05
CA LEU A 49 -6.65 8.86 5.26
C LEU A 49 -5.97 8.93 6.64
N PRO A 50 -6.65 8.62 7.78
CA PRO A 50 -6.02 8.66 9.09
C PRO A 50 -4.91 7.61 9.31
N ILE A 51 -4.92 6.53 8.53
CA ILE A 51 -4.02 5.38 8.69
C ILE A 51 -2.95 5.27 7.60
N THR A 52 -3.02 6.07 6.53
CA THR A 52 -2.09 6.04 5.38
C THR A 52 -0.62 6.06 5.80
N ARG A 53 -0.22 6.98 6.69
CA ARG A 53 1.18 7.06 7.14
C ARG A 53 1.65 5.78 7.84
N ARG A 54 0.78 5.18 8.67
CA ARG A 54 1.09 3.92 9.37
C ARG A 54 1.23 2.76 8.38
N PHE A 55 0.35 2.69 7.39
CA PHE A 55 0.40 1.70 6.33
C PHE A 55 1.69 1.79 5.52
N ILE A 56 2.05 2.98 5.04
CA ILE A 56 3.29 3.22 4.25
C ILE A 56 4.51 2.77 5.06
N ARG A 57 4.62 3.22 6.31
CA ARG A 57 5.75 2.86 7.18
C ARG A 57 5.81 1.36 7.47
N ALA A 58 4.67 0.69 7.62
CA ALA A 58 4.63 -0.76 7.80
C ALA A 58 5.09 -1.49 6.52
N MET A 59 4.63 -1.07 5.33
CA MET A 59 5.05 -1.65 4.05
C MET A 59 6.55 -1.45 3.79
N SER A 60 7.12 -0.32 4.22
CA SER A 60 8.55 -0.05 4.14
C SER A 60 9.38 -0.93 5.08
N ARG A 61 8.89 -1.22 6.29
CA ARG A 61 9.55 -2.15 7.21
C ARG A 61 9.61 -3.57 6.64
N ASP A 62 8.55 -4.02 5.97
CA ASP A 62 8.56 -5.33 5.33
C ASP A 62 9.60 -5.39 4.20
N ALA A 63 9.80 -4.30 3.46
CA ALA A 63 10.85 -4.22 2.43
C ALA A 63 12.26 -4.31 3.04
N LEU A 64 12.49 -3.70 4.21
CA LEU A 64 13.74 -3.82 4.96
C LEU A 64 13.94 -5.26 5.49
N ASP A 65 12.90 -5.90 6.01
CA ASP A 65 12.96 -7.31 6.45
C ASP A 65 13.33 -8.23 5.28
N LEU A 66 12.69 -8.06 4.12
CA LEU A 66 13.06 -8.80 2.91
C LEU A 66 14.52 -8.57 2.52
N ALA A 67 14.98 -7.32 2.49
CA ALA A 67 16.35 -6.98 2.14
C ALA A 67 17.36 -7.64 3.10
N ALA A 68 17.09 -7.61 4.40
CA ALA A 68 17.94 -8.24 5.41
C ALA A 68 18.02 -9.77 5.24
N ARG A 69 16.89 -10.43 4.96
CA ARG A 69 16.86 -11.88 4.71
C ARG A 69 17.63 -12.27 3.44
N LEU A 70 17.58 -11.44 2.40
CA LEU A 70 18.31 -11.68 1.15
C LEU A 70 19.82 -11.46 1.33
N ASP A 71 20.22 -10.40 2.03
CA ASP A 71 21.63 -10.11 2.30
C ASP A 71 22.33 -11.24 3.08
N ALA A 72 21.60 -11.89 4.00
CA ALA A 72 22.10 -13.04 4.76
C ALA A 72 22.43 -14.28 3.92
N VAL A 73 21.91 -14.38 2.68
CA VAL A 73 22.10 -15.56 1.81
C VAL A 73 22.99 -15.26 0.60
N VAL A 74 22.85 -14.09 0.00
CA VAL A 74 23.54 -13.75 -1.25
C VAL A 74 24.77 -12.88 -1.01
N ALA A 75 24.93 -12.30 0.19
CA ALA A 75 26.04 -11.43 0.60
C ALA A 75 26.38 -10.38 -0.48
N THR A 76 25.65 -9.26 -0.50
CA THR A 76 25.74 -8.29 -1.60
C THR A 76 25.87 -6.84 -1.12
N GLU A 77 26.72 -6.06 -1.78
CA GLU A 77 26.80 -4.62 -1.56
C GLU A 77 25.61 -3.87 -2.18
N THR A 78 24.91 -4.47 -3.16
CA THR A 78 23.85 -3.84 -3.96
C THR A 78 22.68 -3.35 -3.09
N LEU A 79 22.40 -4.02 -1.97
CA LEU A 79 21.29 -3.65 -1.09
C LEU A 79 21.66 -2.61 -0.04
N LYS A 80 22.96 -2.40 0.27
CA LYS A 80 23.36 -1.60 1.44
C LYS A 80 22.92 -0.14 1.36
N ALA A 81 23.21 0.53 0.24
CA ALA A 81 22.85 1.94 0.04
C ALA A 81 21.33 2.18 0.07
N PRO A 82 20.49 1.44 -0.70
CA PRO A 82 19.03 1.65 -0.65
C PRO A 82 18.41 1.25 0.69
N THR A 83 18.93 0.22 1.37
CA THR A 83 18.51 -0.12 2.74
C THR A 83 18.77 1.03 3.70
N ALA A 84 20.00 1.57 3.73
CA ALA A 84 20.34 2.70 4.59
C ALA A 84 19.51 3.96 4.29
N ALA A 85 19.20 4.21 3.01
CA ALA A 85 18.34 5.32 2.61
C ALA A 85 16.90 5.18 3.16
N LEU A 86 16.31 3.98 3.04
CA LEU A 86 14.97 3.72 3.58
C LEU A 86 14.96 3.72 5.11
N GLU A 87 15.99 3.20 5.76
CA GLU A 87 16.14 3.29 7.22
C GLU A 87 16.21 4.74 7.69
N ALA A 88 17.01 5.58 7.02
CA ALA A 88 17.10 7.01 7.32
C ALA A 88 15.75 7.72 7.13
N ALA A 89 15.04 7.41 6.04
CA ALA A 89 13.69 7.91 5.81
C ALA A 89 12.72 7.49 6.92
N LEU A 90 12.75 6.23 7.36
CA LEU A 90 11.91 5.77 8.46
C LEU A 90 12.34 6.34 9.82
N ALA A 91 13.60 6.69 10.02
CA ALA A 91 14.07 7.30 11.26
C ALA A 91 13.58 8.74 11.43
N ASP A 92 13.35 9.46 10.31
CA ASP A 92 12.85 10.83 10.34
C ASP A 92 11.32 10.87 10.59
N PRO A 93 10.85 11.44 11.72
CA PRO A 93 9.43 11.58 12.00
C PRO A 93 8.75 12.66 11.16
N ALA A 94 9.49 13.63 10.61
CA ALA A 94 8.99 14.76 9.83
C ALA A 94 8.96 14.48 8.33
N ILE A 95 9.58 13.39 7.87
CA ILE A 95 9.64 13.09 6.44
C ILE A 95 8.26 12.89 5.83
N GLU A 96 8.11 13.29 4.57
CA GLU A 96 6.88 13.12 3.82
C GLU A 96 6.66 11.66 3.41
N ASN A 97 5.38 11.31 3.25
CA ASN A 97 5.01 9.95 2.83
C ASN A 97 5.59 9.59 1.45
N GLN A 98 5.69 10.58 0.55
CA GLN A 98 6.24 10.38 -0.79
C GLN A 98 7.72 9.98 -0.75
N ASP A 99 8.53 10.63 0.07
CA ASP A 99 9.97 10.32 0.17
C ASP A 99 10.20 8.90 0.72
N ILE A 100 9.35 8.45 1.67
CA ILE A 100 9.39 7.06 2.17
C ILE A 100 9.08 6.07 1.03
N GLU A 101 8.06 6.36 0.22
CA GLU A 101 7.67 5.52 -0.91
C GLU A 101 8.74 5.49 -2.00
N GLU A 102 9.38 6.63 -2.29
CA GLU A 102 10.50 6.72 -3.23
C GLU A 102 11.71 5.90 -2.76
N ALA A 103 12.10 6.01 -1.48
CA ALA A 103 13.16 5.20 -0.90
C ALA A 103 12.82 3.70 -0.91
N ARG A 104 11.55 3.34 -0.64
CA ARG A 104 11.07 1.96 -0.72
C ARG A 104 11.09 1.42 -2.14
N ALA A 105 10.67 2.22 -3.12
CA ALA A 105 10.73 1.86 -4.53
C ALA A 105 12.17 1.63 -5.00
N ALA A 106 13.12 2.47 -4.56
CA ALA A 106 14.54 2.27 -4.84
C ALA A 106 15.07 0.94 -4.28
N LEU A 107 14.68 0.57 -3.04
CA LEU A 107 15.03 -0.74 -2.47
C LEU A 107 14.43 -1.91 -3.25
N HIS A 108 13.15 -1.84 -3.63
CA HIS A 108 12.54 -2.87 -4.48
C HIS A 108 13.22 -2.99 -5.86
N GLY A 109 13.64 -1.86 -6.44
CA GLY A 109 14.43 -1.86 -7.68
C GLY A 109 15.76 -2.61 -7.50
N ALA A 110 16.47 -2.36 -6.39
CA ALA A 110 17.72 -3.04 -6.08
C ALA A 110 17.53 -4.55 -5.80
N ILE A 111 16.46 -4.94 -5.10
CA ILE A 111 16.09 -6.35 -4.90
C ILE A 111 15.78 -7.03 -6.23
N SER A 112 15.07 -6.35 -7.13
CA SER A 112 14.73 -6.91 -8.45
C SER A 112 16.00 -7.14 -9.28
N ALA A 113 16.90 -6.14 -9.31
CA ALA A 113 18.20 -6.26 -9.98
C ALA A 113 19.07 -7.37 -9.38
N LEU A 114 19.05 -7.55 -8.05
CA LEU A 114 19.72 -8.66 -7.38
C LEU A 114 19.19 -9.99 -7.90
N ILE A 115 17.87 -10.18 -7.90
CA ILE A 115 17.22 -11.43 -8.33
C ILE A 115 17.54 -11.75 -9.79
N ASP A 116 17.51 -10.75 -10.67
CA ASP A 116 17.83 -10.92 -12.09
C ASP A 116 19.28 -11.38 -12.30
N GLY A 117 20.20 -10.86 -11.48
CA GLY A 117 21.63 -11.19 -11.48
C GLY A 117 22.02 -12.48 -10.77
N LEU A 118 21.08 -13.23 -10.15
CA LEU A 118 21.41 -14.44 -9.41
C LEU A 118 21.90 -15.58 -10.31
N ASP A 119 22.92 -16.27 -9.82
CA ASP A 119 23.34 -17.56 -10.33
C ASP A 119 22.26 -18.63 -10.12
N ALA A 120 22.24 -19.63 -11.00
CA ALA A 120 21.24 -20.70 -10.95
C ALA A 120 21.22 -21.46 -9.62
N ALA A 121 22.36 -21.52 -8.92
CA ALA A 121 22.50 -22.19 -7.63
C ALA A 121 21.75 -21.48 -6.49
N ASP A 122 21.67 -20.14 -6.50
CA ASP A 122 21.10 -19.34 -5.40
C ASP A 122 19.60 -19.07 -5.57
N ARG A 123 19.10 -19.18 -6.81
CA ARG A 123 17.69 -18.91 -7.16
C ARG A 123 16.66 -19.67 -6.31
N PRO A 124 16.82 -20.97 -6.01
CA PRO A 124 15.85 -21.69 -5.18
C PRO A 124 15.74 -21.14 -3.76
N ALA A 125 16.88 -20.81 -3.14
CA ALA A 125 16.92 -20.27 -1.78
C ALA A 125 16.30 -18.86 -1.73
N VAL A 126 16.68 -17.98 -2.66
CA VAL A 126 16.11 -16.63 -2.75
C VAL A 126 14.61 -16.66 -3.04
N ARG A 127 14.15 -17.54 -3.93
CA ARG A 127 12.71 -17.70 -4.22
C ARG A 127 11.92 -18.06 -2.96
N ALA A 128 12.42 -18.99 -2.15
CA ALA A 128 11.76 -19.40 -0.93
C ALA A 128 11.64 -18.22 0.07
N ILE A 129 12.69 -17.43 0.21
CA ILE A 129 12.71 -16.23 1.06
C ILE A 129 11.68 -15.20 0.58
N VAL A 130 11.65 -14.90 -0.71
CA VAL A 130 10.70 -13.92 -1.28
C VAL A 130 9.26 -14.38 -1.04
N VAL A 131 8.95 -15.64 -1.31
CA VAL A 131 7.59 -16.17 -1.12
C VAL A 131 7.17 -16.09 0.34
N ASP A 132 8.03 -16.47 1.28
CA ASP A 132 7.76 -16.41 2.71
C ASP A 132 7.56 -14.96 3.20
N ALA A 133 8.46 -14.06 2.82
CA ALA A 133 8.43 -12.66 3.24
C ALA A 133 7.21 -11.88 2.71
N MET A 134 6.59 -12.32 1.61
CA MET A 134 5.45 -11.63 1.01
C MET A 134 4.10 -11.93 1.67
N ALA A 135 4.01 -12.92 2.56
CA ALA A 135 2.75 -13.30 3.18
C ALA A 135 2.04 -12.11 3.89
N LEU A 136 2.76 -11.39 4.76
CA LEU A 136 2.21 -10.27 5.52
C LEU A 136 1.92 -9.02 4.65
N PRO A 137 2.82 -8.56 3.76
CA PRO A 137 2.52 -7.47 2.83
C PRO A 137 1.27 -7.71 1.98
N ILE A 138 1.10 -8.93 1.46
CA ILE A 138 -0.07 -9.30 0.65
C ILE A 138 -1.34 -9.22 1.49
N GLU A 139 -1.33 -9.78 2.71
CA GLU A 139 -2.49 -9.69 3.59
C GLU A 139 -2.83 -8.23 3.94
N ARG A 140 -1.83 -7.39 4.19
CA ARG A 140 -2.04 -5.97 4.47
C ARG A 140 -2.65 -5.23 3.27
N GLN A 141 -2.22 -5.54 2.04
CA GLN A 141 -2.84 -5.00 0.83
C GLN A 141 -4.28 -5.47 0.66
N ARG A 142 -4.57 -6.75 0.88
CA ARG A 142 -5.94 -7.30 0.83
C ARG A 142 -6.83 -6.62 1.87
N ALA A 143 -6.35 -6.47 3.10
CA ALA A 143 -7.04 -5.79 4.19
C ALA A 143 -7.31 -4.31 3.87
N TRP A 144 -6.38 -3.63 3.19
CA TRP A 144 -6.58 -2.25 2.73
C TRP A 144 -7.75 -2.15 1.76
N PHE A 145 -7.94 -3.13 0.87
CA PHE A 145 -9.02 -3.11 -0.12
C PHE A 145 -10.26 -3.91 0.31
N LEU A 146 -10.36 -4.35 1.56
CA LEU A 146 -11.43 -5.25 2.02
C LEU A 146 -12.84 -4.65 1.79
N GLY A 147 -12.99 -3.34 1.94
CA GLY A 147 -14.26 -2.62 1.72
C GLY A 147 -14.70 -2.52 0.25
N SER A 148 -13.87 -2.93 -0.71
CA SER A 148 -14.19 -2.85 -2.15
C SER A 148 -15.15 -3.94 -2.64
N GLY A 149 -15.31 -5.02 -1.87
CA GLY A 149 -16.15 -6.17 -2.25
C GLY A 149 -15.52 -7.12 -3.28
N PHE A 150 -14.24 -6.95 -3.62
CA PHE A 150 -13.52 -7.85 -4.54
C PHE A 150 -12.83 -9.03 -3.84
N GLU A 151 -12.77 -9.03 -2.51
CA GLU A 151 -12.20 -10.13 -1.74
C GLU A 151 -13.14 -11.34 -1.77
N ALA A 152 -12.64 -12.49 -2.20
CA ALA A 152 -13.44 -13.70 -2.39
C ALA A 152 -13.87 -14.31 -1.04
N ASP A 153 -12.99 -14.25 -0.05
CA ASP A 153 -13.27 -14.68 1.32
C ASP A 153 -12.83 -13.59 2.32
N PRO A 154 -13.70 -12.61 2.61
CA PRO A 154 -13.33 -11.52 3.51
C PRO A 154 -13.22 -11.96 4.98
N GLY A 155 -13.77 -13.11 5.35
CA GLY A 155 -13.78 -13.61 6.73
C GLY A 155 -12.42 -14.10 7.22
N ILE A 156 -11.51 -14.43 6.29
CA ILE A 156 -10.15 -14.90 6.60
C ILE A 156 -9.12 -13.78 6.67
N ILE A 157 -9.49 -12.54 6.35
CA ILE A 157 -8.57 -11.40 6.31
C ILE A 157 -8.69 -10.58 7.58
N ARG A 158 -7.55 -10.38 8.25
CA ARG A 158 -7.48 -9.52 9.43
C ARG A 158 -7.78 -8.07 9.07
N GLN A 159 -8.33 -7.33 10.03
CA GLN A 159 -8.62 -5.92 9.83
C GLN A 159 -7.32 -5.12 9.69
N ILE A 160 -7.33 -4.10 8.82
CA ILE A 160 -6.12 -3.34 8.52
C ILE A 160 -5.45 -2.72 9.76
N GLY A 161 -6.25 -2.31 10.75
CA GLY A 161 -5.77 -1.74 12.01
C GLY A 161 -4.87 -2.68 12.82
N GLU A 162 -5.06 -4.00 12.68
CA GLU A 162 -4.26 -5.05 13.33
C GLU A 162 -2.93 -5.29 12.59
N LEU A 163 -2.83 -4.90 11.32
CA LEU A 163 -1.70 -5.19 10.43
C LEU A 163 -0.72 -4.01 10.29
N ILE A 164 -1.08 -2.84 10.82
CA ILE A 164 -0.30 -1.58 10.76
C ILE A 164 0.04 -1.04 12.16
N GLY A 165 -0.09 -1.90 13.19
CA GLY A 165 0.28 -1.66 14.59
C GLY A 165 1.78 -1.70 14.81
#